data_AF-C3J9S1-F1
#
_entry.id   AF-C3J9S1-F1
#
_cell.length_a   1.000
_cell.length_b   1.000
_cell.length_c   1.000
_cell.angle_alpha   90.00
_cell.angle_beta   90.00
_cell.angle_gamma   90.00
#
_symmetry.space_group_name_H-M   'P 1'
#
loop_
_entity.id
_entity.type
_entity.pdbx_description
1 polymer ?
#
loop_
_entity_poly.entity_id
_entity_poly.type
_entity_poly.pdbx_seq_one_letter_code
_entity_poly.pdbx_strand_id
1 'polypeptide(L)'
;MKLNSPIAFLKVLLLFVTVLIASCARKGELNVAEDQEATINLSLPETRLRGGSLFAGDQEITKVRILVFKGEGLDVQQLFIANTSAFTNPFSLVAHAGLRKIYVVANESDALGTRLSTIVFERELKKVLSDELSASAVLPLVFTGEAEATLRPDQSVQAVVPLRRIVAKVTLSLKHHSALSTDQVQIRKVLINRLAKTEPLIPRSIVFPLGTPWEWTKVETMALVNNDTEYKPYIKEEEPLYVYENLGSSADSTGRAPILMIEALYNGIATNYYAYVNDKNSSADHHYSIKRNHHYMLKGDITKVGESPFLMLTTEVLPWDVEELEHKILEPQQGKLEPGSVFPGPNYTSKEHPFSVTIRIKATEGSHWKATLTNGLEFALQGDTSGDTNVDRDYTVTIVPLKVPGNKPRKTELYFTVDGKEVVLKKEGGLRLTRIEIIQKSKF
;
A
#
# COMPACT_ATOMS: atom_id res chain seq x y z
N MET A 1 36.81 63.41 14.43
CA MET A 1 35.53 64.13 14.24
C MET A 1 34.77 64.09 15.56
N LYS A 2 34.68 65.24 16.25
CA LYS A 2 33.95 65.37 17.53
C LYS A 2 32.48 65.67 17.21
N LEU A 3 31.56 64.76 17.55
CA LEU A 3 30.13 65.11 17.64
C LEU A 3 29.88 65.79 18.98
N ASN A 4 30.06 67.12 19.01
CA ASN A 4 29.58 67.96 20.10
C ASN A 4 28.18 68.46 19.76
N SER A 5 27.14 67.78 20.26
CA SER A 5 25.86 68.42 20.53
C SER A 5 24.98 67.51 21.40
N PRO A 6 24.58 67.94 22.62
CA PRO A 6 23.61 67.19 23.43
C PRO A 6 22.24 67.04 22.74
N ILE A 7 21.98 67.85 21.69
CA ILE A 7 20.77 67.80 20.88
C ILE A 7 20.83 66.64 19.86
N ALA A 8 22.02 66.27 19.38
CA ALA A 8 22.19 65.14 18.46
C ALA A 8 21.98 63.80 19.17
N PHE A 9 22.45 63.67 20.42
CA PHE A 9 22.23 62.48 21.24
C PHE A 9 20.76 62.33 21.64
N LEU A 10 20.09 63.45 21.96
CA LEU A 10 18.65 63.45 22.28
C LEU A 10 17.79 63.09 21.06
N LYS A 11 18.18 63.49 19.83
CA LYS A 11 17.48 63.11 18.60
C LYS A 11 17.64 61.62 18.25
N VAL A 12 18.82 61.03 18.49
CA VAL A 12 19.04 59.58 18.29
C VAL A 12 18.28 58.76 19.34
N LEU A 13 18.22 59.23 20.59
CA LEU A 13 17.45 58.59 21.65
C LEU A 13 15.93 58.70 21.41
N LEU A 14 15.43 59.84 20.90
CA LEU A 14 14.02 59.98 20.52
C LEU A 14 13.64 59.08 19.32
N LEU A 15 14.56 58.85 18.38
CA LEU A 15 14.35 57.96 17.23
C LEU A 15 14.33 56.47 17.66
N PHE A 16 15.10 56.09 18.68
CA PHE A 16 15.06 54.75 19.26
C PHE A 16 13.80 54.50 20.09
N VAL A 17 13.30 55.53 20.79
CA VAL A 17 12.05 55.42 21.57
C VAL A 17 10.82 55.36 20.67
N THR A 18 10.80 56.04 19.51
CA THR A 18 9.69 55.89 18.55
C THR A 18 9.68 54.55 17.82
N VAL A 19 10.86 53.93 17.58
CA VAL A 19 10.96 52.56 17.03
C VAL A 19 10.57 51.51 18.07
N LEU A 20 10.91 51.70 19.36
CA LEU A 20 10.51 50.80 20.45
C LEU A 20 9.00 50.86 20.74
N ILE A 21 8.35 52.03 20.60
CA ILE A 21 6.88 52.15 20.78
C ILE A 21 6.13 51.66 19.52
N ALA A 22 6.70 51.82 18.32
CA ALA A 22 6.15 51.21 17.09
C ALA A 22 6.24 49.66 17.09
N SER A 23 7.20 49.09 17.82
CA SER A 23 7.30 47.63 18.05
C SER A 23 6.26 47.08 19.04
N CYS A 24 5.56 47.94 19.80
CA CYS A 24 4.46 47.55 20.69
C CYS A 24 3.07 47.98 20.16
N ALA A 25 2.99 48.57 18.96
CA ALA A 25 1.74 49.05 18.38
C ALA A 25 1.34 48.34 17.06
N ARG A 26 2.01 47.26 16.67
CA ARG A 26 1.33 46.22 15.89
C ARG A 26 0.57 45.33 16.88
N LYS A 27 -0.58 45.83 17.35
CA LYS A 27 -1.76 44.96 17.36
C LYS A 27 -1.95 44.59 15.91
N GLY A 28 -1.27 43.52 15.46
CA GLY A 28 -1.83 42.73 14.39
C GLY A 28 -3.26 42.49 14.82
N GLU A 29 -4.21 42.77 13.95
CA GLU A 29 -5.52 42.15 14.11
C GLU A 29 -5.22 40.68 14.39
N LEU A 30 -5.44 40.26 15.65
CA LEU A 30 -5.52 38.84 15.95
C LEU A 30 -6.59 38.39 14.96
N ASN A 31 -6.19 37.65 13.93
CA ASN A 31 -7.13 36.98 13.07
C ASN A 31 -7.85 36.00 13.98
N VAL A 32 -8.90 36.46 14.66
CA VAL A 32 -9.65 35.69 15.66
C VAL A 32 -10.18 34.41 14.99
N ALA A 33 -10.39 34.45 13.67
CA ALA A 33 -10.75 33.30 12.85
C ALA A 33 -9.66 32.21 12.74
N GLU A 34 -8.36 32.51 12.93
CA GLU A 34 -7.28 31.51 12.88
C GLU A 34 -6.96 30.86 14.23
N ASP A 35 -7.54 31.38 15.32
CA ASP A 35 -7.43 30.82 16.68
C ASP A 35 -8.74 30.11 17.09
N GLN A 36 -9.74 30.07 16.20
CA GLN A 36 -10.94 29.26 16.36
C GLN A 36 -10.66 27.80 16.02
N GLU A 37 -11.24 26.88 16.78
CA GLU A 37 -11.12 25.44 16.56
C GLU A 37 -11.94 24.97 15.35
N ALA A 38 -11.43 23.96 14.66
CA ALA A 38 -12.05 23.30 13.52
C ALA A 38 -11.80 21.78 13.62
N THR A 39 -12.77 20.98 13.17
CA THR A 39 -12.63 19.52 13.17
C THR A 39 -12.13 19.04 11.81
N ILE A 40 -11.02 18.31 11.82
CA ILE A 40 -10.52 17.58 10.65
C ILE A 40 -11.06 16.15 10.73
N ASN A 41 -11.67 15.69 9.65
CA ASN A 41 -11.93 14.28 9.42
C ASN A 41 -10.94 13.79 8.36
N LEU A 42 -9.92 13.06 8.81
CA LEU A 42 -8.87 12.54 7.96
C LEU A 42 -9.23 11.14 7.49
N SER A 43 -9.53 11.00 6.21
CA SER A 43 -9.76 9.71 5.59
C SER A 43 -8.44 9.17 5.05
N LEU A 44 -8.11 7.93 5.42
CA LEU A 44 -7.26 7.11 4.58
C LEU A 44 -8.10 6.62 3.38
N PRO A 45 -7.55 6.49 2.16
CA PRO A 45 -8.30 6.01 1.01
C PRO A 45 -9.01 4.66 1.26
N GLU A 46 -10.16 4.47 0.62
CA GLU A 46 -10.85 3.18 0.44
C GLU A 46 -11.22 2.35 1.69
N THR A 47 -11.38 2.94 2.88
CA THR A 47 -11.89 2.18 4.03
C THR A 47 -12.93 2.94 4.86
N ARG A 48 -13.99 2.22 5.24
CA ARG A 48 -14.94 2.60 6.29
C ARG A 48 -15.17 1.40 7.21
N LEU A 49 -14.41 1.29 8.30
CA LEU A 49 -14.64 0.26 9.34
C LEU A 49 -14.34 0.81 10.74
N ARG A 50 -15.07 0.28 11.74
CA ARG A 50 -14.93 0.61 13.17
C ARG A 50 -14.06 -0.45 13.87
N GLY A 51 -13.01 -0.02 14.60
CA GLY A 51 -12.56 -0.68 15.83
C GLY A 51 -11.56 -1.85 15.75
N GLY A 52 -10.85 -2.07 14.64
CA GLY A 52 -9.79 -3.10 14.49
C GLY A 52 -8.65 -2.61 13.60
N SER A 53 -7.70 -3.48 13.22
CA SER A 53 -6.69 -3.15 12.19
C SER A 53 -7.38 -2.69 10.89
N LEU A 54 -6.78 -1.73 10.17
CA LEU A 54 -7.18 -1.44 8.80
C LEU A 54 -6.36 -2.32 7.86
N PHE A 55 -7.01 -2.96 6.89
CA PHE A 55 -6.36 -3.87 5.94
C PHE A 55 -5.66 -5.08 6.61
N ALA A 56 -4.87 -5.84 5.85
CA ALA A 56 -4.16 -7.03 6.31
C ALA A 56 -2.83 -7.20 5.54
N GLY A 57 -1.98 -8.11 6.02
CA GLY A 57 -0.68 -8.41 5.40
C GLY A 57 0.23 -7.17 5.31
N ASP A 58 0.84 -6.96 4.15
CA ASP A 58 1.73 -5.82 3.89
C ASP A 58 1.00 -4.46 3.77
N GLN A 59 -0.33 -4.44 3.83
CA GLN A 59 -1.17 -3.23 3.91
C GLN A 59 -1.65 -2.94 5.33
N GLU A 60 -1.46 -3.85 6.29
CA GLU A 60 -2.05 -3.72 7.61
C GLU A 60 -1.62 -2.41 8.29
N ILE A 61 -2.58 -1.65 8.82
CA ILE A 61 -2.39 -0.45 9.61
C ILE A 61 -3.02 -0.66 10.99
N THR A 62 -2.17 -0.63 12.02
CA THR A 62 -2.52 -0.84 13.43
C THR A 62 -2.29 0.41 14.29
N LYS A 63 -1.45 1.35 13.82
CA LYS A 63 -1.22 2.65 14.47
C LYS A 63 -1.27 3.75 13.43
N VAL A 64 -1.83 4.90 13.78
CA VAL A 64 -1.86 6.11 12.93
C VAL A 64 -1.52 7.32 13.80
N ARG A 65 -0.39 7.96 13.54
CA ARG A 65 -0.06 9.28 14.10
C ARG A 65 -0.37 10.36 13.06
N ILE A 66 -1.11 11.38 13.47
CA ILE A 66 -1.41 12.55 12.68
C ILE A 66 -0.70 13.75 13.32
N LEU A 67 0.07 14.49 12.52
CA LEU A 67 0.69 15.76 12.91
C LEU A 67 0.15 16.86 12.00
N VAL A 68 -0.40 17.92 12.59
CA VAL A 68 -0.96 19.07 11.87
C VAL A 68 -0.12 20.30 12.22
N PHE A 69 0.33 21.04 11.21
CA PHE A 69 1.16 22.23 11.38
C PHE A 69 0.42 23.50 10.92
N LYS A 70 0.55 24.56 11.73
CA LYS A 70 0.17 25.96 11.42
C LYS A 70 1.45 26.71 11.06
N GLY A 71 1.70 26.89 9.77
CA GLY A 71 3.01 27.34 9.29
C GLY A 71 4.09 26.31 9.66
N GLU A 72 5.14 26.75 10.35
CA GLU A 72 6.24 25.86 10.80
C GLU A 72 5.97 25.20 12.16
N GLY A 73 5.01 25.69 12.96
CA GLY A 73 4.75 25.20 14.31
C GLY A 73 3.70 24.09 14.33
N LEU A 74 3.90 23.10 15.20
CA LEU A 74 2.90 22.06 15.47
C LEU A 74 1.64 22.72 16.06
N ASP A 75 0.50 22.45 15.42
CA ASP A 75 -0.83 22.84 15.89
C ASP A 75 -1.38 21.73 16.81
N VAL A 76 -1.51 20.52 16.27
CA VAL A 76 -1.96 19.35 17.02
C VAL A 76 -1.25 18.09 16.54
N GLN A 77 -1.05 17.16 17.47
CA GLN A 77 -0.58 15.81 17.21
C GLN A 77 -1.48 14.82 17.94
N GLN A 78 -1.85 13.73 17.28
CA GLN A 78 -2.60 12.66 17.91
C GLN A 78 -2.18 11.29 17.40
N LEU A 79 -2.06 10.31 18.31
CA LEU A 79 -1.82 8.91 18.00
C LEU A 79 -3.12 8.12 18.19
N PHE A 80 -3.50 7.35 17.17
CA PHE A 80 -4.61 6.42 17.16
C PHE A 80 -4.05 4.99 17.09
N ILE A 81 -4.63 4.07 17.87
CA ILE A 81 -4.17 2.68 17.99
C ILE A 81 -5.35 1.75 17.77
N ALA A 82 -5.17 0.71 16.96
CA ALA A 82 -6.18 -0.31 16.68
C ALA A 82 -6.75 -0.94 17.98
N ASN A 83 -7.97 -1.46 17.88
CA ASN A 83 -8.74 -1.99 19.02
C ASN A 83 -9.09 -0.94 20.09
N THR A 84 -8.98 0.35 19.77
CA THR A 84 -9.53 1.45 20.58
C THR A 84 -10.74 2.07 19.88
N SER A 85 -11.65 2.66 20.65
CA SER A 85 -12.83 3.35 20.08
C SER A 85 -12.45 4.56 19.22
N ALA A 86 -11.27 5.14 19.43
CA ALA A 86 -10.76 6.27 18.66
C ALA A 86 -10.21 5.85 17.28
N PHE A 87 -9.89 4.57 17.09
CA PHE A 87 -9.36 4.06 15.82
C PHE A 87 -10.50 3.71 14.86
N THR A 88 -11.07 4.76 14.28
CA THR A 88 -12.14 4.70 13.29
C THR A 88 -11.75 5.60 12.13
N ASN A 89 -11.74 5.07 10.90
CA ASN A 89 -11.54 5.87 9.69
C ASN A 89 -12.91 6.40 9.19
N PRO A 90 -13.11 7.71 8.99
CA PRO A 90 -12.14 8.82 9.10
C PRO A 90 -11.75 9.16 10.53
N PHE A 91 -10.46 9.46 10.73
CA PHE A 91 -9.91 9.87 12.02
C PHE A 91 -10.27 11.33 12.29
N SER A 92 -10.96 11.58 13.41
CA SER A 92 -11.36 12.92 13.82
C SER A 92 -10.37 13.52 14.82
N LEU A 93 -9.93 14.75 14.56
CA LEU A 93 -9.10 15.54 15.48
C LEU A 93 -9.46 17.03 15.37
N VAL A 94 -9.21 17.78 16.44
CA VAL A 94 -9.47 19.22 16.52
C VAL A 94 -8.16 19.97 16.33
N ALA A 95 -8.15 20.94 15.42
CA ALA A 95 -7.02 21.82 15.13
C ALA A 95 -7.51 23.26 14.96
N HIS A 96 -6.61 24.24 14.91
CA HIS A 96 -7.03 25.63 14.69
C HIS A 96 -7.36 25.90 13.21
N ALA A 97 -8.26 26.85 12.94
CA ALA A 97 -8.69 27.22 11.61
C ALA A 97 -7.60 27.96 10.78
N GLY A 98 -7.69 27.87 9.45
CA GLY A 98 -6.70 28.38 8.49
C GLY A 98 -6.03 27.27 7.67
N LEU A 99 -5.06 27.64 6.83
CA LEU A 99 -4.29 26.68 6.04
C LEU A 99 -3.43 25.80 6.95
N ARG A 100 -3.50 24.48 6.77
CA ARG A 100 -2.75 23.49 7.56
C ARG A 100 -2.06 22.49 6.67
N LYS A 101 -0.84 22.12 7.08
CA LYS A 101 -0.11 20.97 6.55
C LYS A 101 -0.31 19.79 7.45
N ILE A 102 -0.66 18.66 6.87
CA ILE A 102 -1.04 17.45 7.57
C ILE A 102 -0.07 16.36 7.18
N TYR A 103 0.55 15.73 8.17
CA TYR A 103 1.42 14.57 7.99
C TYR A 103 0.83 13.38 8.73
N VAL A 104 0.86 12.22 8.08
CA VAL A 104 0.41 10.97 8.66
C VAL A 104 1.58 9.99 8.67
N VAL A 105 1.83 9.37 9.81
CA VAL A 105 2.76 8.25 9.96
C VAL A 105 1.98 7.06 10.49
N ALA A 106 1.91 5.99 9.71
CA ALA A 106 1.26 4.75 10.12
C ALA A 106 2.30 3.71 10.59
N ASN A 107 1.89 2.87 11.54
CA ASN A 107 2.67 1.74 12.06
C ASN A 107 4.05 2.11 12.59
N GLU A 108 4.16 3.27 13.26
CA GLU A 108 5.39 3.63 13.93
C GLU A 108 5.83 2.56 14.96
N SER A 109 7.13 2.27 14.97
CA SER A 109 7.75 1.55 16.07
C SER A 109 7.74 2.41 17.34
N ASP A 110 8.02 1.80 18.48
CA ASP A 110 8.05 2.54 19.75
C ASP A 110 9.22 3.56 19.79
N ALA A 111 10.36 3.19 19.19
CA ALA A 111 11.51 4.09 19.06
C ALA A 111 11.19 5.27 18.14
N LEU A 112 10.53 5.02 17.01
CA LEU A 112 10.12 6.06 16.10
C LEU A 112 9.02 6.95 16.71
N GLY A 113 8.03 6.36 17.37
CA GLY A 113 6.96 7.08 18.06
C GLY A 113 7.48 8.01 19.16
N THR A 114 8.53 7.59 19.87
CA THR A 114 9.23 8.46 20.85
C THR A 114 9.82 9.69 20.16
N ARG A 115 10.53 9.52 19.04
CA ARG A 115 11.10 10.65 18.27
C ARG A 115 10.01 11.58 17.72
N LEU A 116 8.92 11.00 17.19
CA LEU A 116 7.81 11.76 16.64
C LEU A 116 7.05 12.56 17.71
N SER A 117 6.90 11.98 18.92
CA SER A 117 6.18 12.64 20.02
C SER A 117 6.82 13.97 20.46
N THR A 118 8.12 14.15 20.23
CA THR A 118 8.89 15.34 20.63
C THR A 118 8.92 16.45 19.57
N ILE A 119 8.35 16.23 18.38
CA ILE A 119 8.39 17.19 17.29
C ILE A 119 7.54 18.41 17.62
N VAL A 120 8.12 19.60 17.47
CA VAL A 120 7.40 20.88 17.62
C VAL A 120 7.42 21.69 16.31
N PHE A 121 8.40 21.45 15.44
CA PHE A 121 8.50 22.16 14.16
C PHE A 121 8.49 21.22 12.93
N GLU A 122 7.89 21.67 11.82
CA GLU A 122 7.81 20.90 10.56
C GLU A 122 9.20 20.52 10.04
N ARG A 123 10.17 21.44 10.14
CA ARG A 123 11.57 21.18 9.77
C ARG A 123 12.22 20.04 10.58
N GLU A 124 11.76 19.76 11.79
CA GLU A 124 12.25 18.65 12.61
C GLU A 124 11.66 17.34 12.10
N LEU A 125 10.35 17.31 11.79
CA LEU A 125 9.70 16.17 11.16
C LEU A 125 10.41 15.75 9.87
N LYS A 126 10.74 16.72 9.01
CA LYS A 126 11.46 16.46 7.74
C LYS A 126 12.88 15.92 7.92
N LYS A 127 13.45 16.04 9.12
CA LYS A 127 14.76 15.47 9.48
C LYS A 127 14.67 14.08 10.11
N VAL A 128 13.47 13.63 10.51
CA VAL A 128 13.29 12.31 11.12
C VAL A 128 13.65 11.21 10.12
N LEU A 129 14.48 10.28 10.59
CA LEU A 129 14.83 9.07 9.87
C LEU A 129 14.02 7.88 10.41
N SER A 130 13.80 6.91 9.54
CA SER A 130 13.34 5.57 9.88
C SER A 130 14.26 4.93 10.93
N ASP A 131 13.79 3.85 11.54
CA ASP A 131 14.70 2.99 12.30
C ASP A 131 15.75 2.36 11.38
N GLU A 132 16.86 1.92 11.97
CA GLU A 132 17.91 1.21 11.22
C GLU A 132 17.46 -0.21 10.86
N LEU A 133 17.64 -0.59 9.59
CA LEU A 133 17.52 -1.97 9.15
C LEU A 133 18.85 -2.71 9.27
N SER A 134 18.80 -3.87 9.92
CA SER A 134 19.84 -4.91 9.87
C SER A 134 19.33 -6.22 9.25
N ALA A 135 18.05 -6.27 8.91
CA ALA A 135 17.33 -7.38 8.32
C ALA A 135 16.19 -6.81 7.44
N SER A 136 15.40 -7.67 6.79
CA SER A 136 14.17 -7.25 6.11
C SER A 136 13.28 -6.45 7.08
N ALA A 137 12.64 -5.38 6.60
CA ALA A 137 11.66 -4.67 7.42
C ALA A 137 10.51 -5.61 7.82
N VAL A 138 9.97 -5.42 9.02
CA VAL A 138 8.98 -6.33 9.60
C VAL A 138 7.58 -5.73 9.51
N LEU A 139 6.57 -6.58 9.28
CA LEU A 139 5.18 -6.17 9.32
C LEU A 139 4.72 -5.82 10.75
N PRO A 140 3.77 -4.89 10.93
CA PRO A 140 3.17 -4.05 9.89
C PRO A 140 4.13 -2.95 9.42
N LEU A 141 4.15 -2.67 8.11
CA LEU A 141 5.12 -1.74 7.50
C LEU A 141 4.80 -0.28 7.85
N VAL A 142 5.83 0.56 7.96
CA VAL A 142 5.65 2.01 8.14
C VAL A 142 5.15 2.65 6.85
N PHE A 143 4.10 3.47 6.97
CA PHE A 143 3.61 4.32 5.88
C PHE A 143 3.72 5.78 6.25
N THR A 144 3.84 6.62 5.23
CA THR A 144 3.81 8.07 5.37
C THR A 144 2.93 8.70 4.32
N GLY A 145 2.26 9.80 4.66
CA GLY A 145 1.53 10.62 3.71
C GLY A 145 1.51 12.08 4.14
N GLU A 146 1.26 12.95 3.17
CA GLU A 146 1.12 14.38 3.39
C GLU A 146 -0.07 14.94 2.61
N ALA A 147 -0.70 15.97 3.17
CA ALA A 147 -1.73 16.75 2.50
C ALA A 147 -1.75 18.18 3.05
N GLU A 148 -2.42 19.06 2.32
CA GLU A 148 -2.76 20.39 2.80
C GLU A 148 -4.28 20.57 2.81
N ALA A 149 -4.80 21.23 3.85
CA ALA A 149 -6.21 21.53 3.97
C ALA A 149 -6.42 22.90 4.59
N THR A 150 -7.42 23.64 4.11
CA THR A 150 -7.84 24.90 4.73
C THR A 150 -9.00 24.64 5.67
N LEU A 151 -8.74 24.76 6.96
CA LEU A 151 -9.72 24.55 8.01
C LEU A 151 -10.56 25.81 8.22
N ARG A 152 -11.86 25.64 8.42
CA ARG A 152 -12.79 26.74 8.65
C ARG A 152 -13.40 26.59 10.04
N PRO A 153 -13.59 27.70 10.78
CA PRO A 153 -14.25 27.66 12.09
C PRO A 153 -15.61 26.97 12.01
N ASP A 154 -15.95 26.19 13.03
CA ASP A 154 -17.25 25.52 13.18
C ASP A 154 -17.64 24.58 12.02
N GLN A 155 -16.68 24.20 11.18
CA GLN A 155 -16.88 23.26 10.08
C GLN A 155 -16.04 22.01 10.26
N SER A 156 -16.62 20.89 9.81
CA SER A 156 -15.87 19.67 9.60
C SER A 156 -15.28 19.65 8.19
N VAL A 157 -13.96 19.59 8.09
CA VAL A 157 -13.26 19.49 6.81
C VAL A 157 -12.83 18.04 6.59
N GLN A 158 -13.18 17.49 5.43
CA GLN A 158 -12.70 16.19 4.99
C GLN A 158 -11.36 16.35 4.27
N ALA A 159 -10.33 15.67 4.76
CA ALA A 159 -9.02 15.60 4.11
C ALA A 159 -8.70 14.15 3.78
N VAL A 160 -8.24 13.89 2.56
CA VAL A 160 -7.77 12.56 2.14
C VAL A 160 -6.25 12.61 2.08
N VAL A 161 -5.59 11.71 2.79
CA VAL A 161 -4.12 11.62 2.78
C VAL A 161 -3.71 10.27 2.18
N PRO A 162 -3.16 10.26 0.94
CA PRO A 162 -2.63 9.03 0.37
C PRO A 162 -1.39 8.60 1.16
N LEU A 163 -1.38 7.35 1.58
CA LEU A 163 -0.25 6.75 2.29
C LEU A 163 0.61 5.97 1.31
N ARG A 164 1.93 6.03 1.51
CA ARG A 164 2.91 5.23 0.78
C ARG A 164 3.82 4.54 1.76
N ARG A 165 4.21 3.31 1.44
CA ARG A 165 5.23 2.59 2.21
C ARG A 165 6.55 3.34 2.11
N ILE A 166 7.30 3.34 3.22
CA ILE A 166 8.67 3.85 3.20
C ILE A 166 9.67 2.80 2.70
N VAL A 167 9.21 1.57 2.41
CA VAL A 167 10.04 0.46 1.92
C VAL A 167 9.65 0.09 0.49
N ALA A 168 10.57 -0.56 -0.22
CA ALA A 168 10.34 -1.32 -1.43
C ALA A 168 10.24 -2.82 -1.13
N LYS A 169 9.57 -3.57 -2.00
CA LYS A 169 9.47 -5.03 -1.98
C LYS A 169 10.45 -5.62 -3.01
N VAL A 170 11.09 -6.73 -2.69
CA VAL A 170 11.97 -7.46 -3.60
C VAL A 170 11.63 -8.95 -3.55
N THR A 171 11.42 -9.55 -4.71
CA THR A 171 11.29 -11.01 -4.89
C THR A 171 12.30 -11.49 -5.92
N LEU A 172 12.64 -12.78 -5.85
CA LEU A 172 13.63 -13.39 -6.72
C LEU A 172 13.22 -14.81 -7.05
N SER A 173 13.11 -15.08 -8.35
CA SER A 173 12.95 -16.44 -8.87
C SER A 173 14.11 -16.78 -9.81
N LEU A 174 14.58 -18.02 -9.72
CA LEU A 174 15.78 -18.48 -10.42
C LEU A 174 15.47 -19.66 -11.32
N LYS A 175 16.20 -19.75 -12.42
CA LYS A 175 16.10 -20.81 -13.40
C LYS A 175 17.47 -21.18 -13.94
N HIS A 176 17.62 -22.45 -14.32
CA HIS A 176 18.83 -22.94 -14.97
C HIS A 176 18.50 -23.41 -16.39
N HIS A 177 19.31 -22.97 -17.35
CA HIS A 177 19.21 -23.38 -18.74
C HIS A 177 20.60 -23.61 -19.32
N SER A 178 20.95 -24.86 -19.63
CA SER A 178 22.19 -25.16 -20.35
C SER A 178 21.98 -26.18 -21.47
N ALA A 179 22.95 -26.22 -22.38
CA ALA A 179 22.93 -27.13 -23.52
C ALA A 179 23.07 -28.61 -23.12
N LEU A 180 23.81 -28.89 -22.04
CA LEU A 180 24.02 -30.26 -21.56
C LEU A 180 22.96 -30.57 -20.50
N SER A 181 22.01 -31.44 -20.81
CA SER A 181 20.93 -31.83 -19.89
C SER A 181 21.40 -32.44 -18.56
N THR A 182 22.66 -32.86 -18.48
CA THR A 182 23.30 -33.38 -17.27
C THR A 182 23.84 -32.31 -16.33
N ASP A 183 23.89 -31.04 -16.76
CA ASP A 183 24.34 -29.96 -15.89
C ASP A 183 23.40 -29.77 -14.70
N GLN A 184 23.99 -29.53 -13.54
CA GLN A 184 23.31 -29.38 -12.28
C GLN A 184 23.74 -28.07 -11.62
N VAL A 185 22.76 -27.30 -11.16
CA VAL A 185 23.00 -26.08 -10.39
C VAL A 185 22.32 -26.19 -9.04
N GLN A 186 23.09 -25.99 -7.98
CA GLN A 186 22.58 -25.87 -6.62
C GLN A 186 22.91 -24.49 -6.08
N ILE A 187 21.88 -23.67 -5.85
CA ILE A 187 22.01 -22.40 -5.14
C ILE A 187 22.31 -22.69 -3.68
N ARG A 188 23.21 -21.91 -3.08
CA ARG A 188 23.64 -22.05 -1.67
C ARG A 188 23.30 -20.83 -0.84
N LYS A 189 23.39 -19.65 -1.45
CA LYS A 189 23.21 -18.36 -0.79
C LYS A 189 22.90 -17.28 -1.80
N VAL A 190 22.05 -16.34 -1.40
CA VAL A 190 21.81 -15.09 -2.12
C VAL A 190 22.08 -13.93 -1.18
N LEU A 191 22.69 -12.87 -1.72
CA LEU A 191 22.91 -11.63 -1.01
C LEU A 191 22.59 -10.43 -1.89
N ILE A 192 22.13 -9.36 -1.25
CA ILE A 192 21.91 -8.07 -1.89
C ILE A 192 22.67 -7.02 -1.08
N ASN A 193 23.69 -6.44 -1.70
CA ASN A 193 24.54 -5.44 -1.07
C ASN A 193 24.12 -4.02 -1.49
N ARG A 194 24.65 -3.02 -0.79
CA ARG A 194 24.42 -1.57 -0.98
C ARG A 194 22.96 -1.19 -0.75
N LEU A 195 22.35 -1.83 0.25
CA LEU A 195 21.04 -1.45 0.76
C LEU A 195 21.20 -0.31 1.77
N ALA A 196 20.21 0.59 1.81
CA ALA A 196 20.18 1.66 2.80
C ALA A 196 19.76 1.11 4.17
N LYS A 197 20.45 1.54 5.22
CA LYS A 197 20.07 1.22 6.61
C LYS A 197 18.96 2.10 7.14
N THR A 198 18.90 3.34 6.69
CA THR A 198 17.93 4.35 7.15
C THR A 198 17.44 5.16 5.98
N GLU A 199 16.27 5.75 6.13
CA GLU A 199 15.70 6.63 5.14
C GLU A 199 14.91 7.78 5.79
N PRO A 200 14.85 8.97 5.18
CA PRO A 200 13.92 10.00 5.60
C PRO A 200 12.47 9.49 5.59
N LEU A 201 11.71 9.73 6.66
CA LEU A 201 10.30 9.38 6.68
C LEU A 201 9.53 10.09 5.56
N ILE A 202 9.67 11.42 5.51
CA ILE A 202 9.05 12.23 4.47
C ILE A 202 9.95 12.23 3.22
N PRO A 203 9.42 11.92 2.03
CA PRO A 203 10.18 11.94 0.78
C PRO A 203 10.90 13.27 0.57
N ARG A 204 12.12 13.21 0.01
CA ARG A 204 12.93 14.40 -0.29
C ARG A 204 13.08 14.57 -1.80
N SER A 205 13.13 15.83 -2.24
CA SER A 205 13.44 16.17 -3.64
C SER A 205 14.92 16.01 -4.00
N ILE A 206 15.78 15.88 -2.98
CA ILE A 206 17.21 15.66 -3.13
C ILE A 206 17.57 14.23 -2.76
N VAL A 207 18.58 13.70 -3.44
CA VAL A 207 19.12 12.36 -3.19
C VAL A 207 19.64 12.27 -1.75
N PHE A 208 19.11 11.32 -0.98
CA PHE A 208 19.60 11.02 0.35
C PHE A 208 20.87 10.15 0.25
N PRO A 209 21.94 10.46 1.01
CA PRO A 209 23.17 9.66 0.95
C PRO A 209 22.91 8.25 1.49
N LEU A 210 23.50 7.24 0.83
CA LEU A 210 23.39 5.84 1.25
C LEU A 210 23.92 5.59 2.67
N GLY A 211 24.85 6.43 3.13
CA GLY A 211 25.53 6.23 4.41
C GLY A 211 26.38 4.97 4.40
N THR A 212 26.49 4.30 5.55
CA THR A 212 27.10 2.97 5.64
C THR A 212 26.12 1.93 5.07
N PRO A 213 26.45 1.26 3.95
CA PRO A 213 25.55 0.31 3.35
C PRO A 213 25.31 -0.91 4.25
N TRP A 214 24.17 -1.53 4.04
CA TRP A 214 23.81 -2.83 4.60
C TRP A 214 23.80 -3.88 3.49
N GLU A 215 24.11 -5.12 3.88
CA GLU A 215 24.04 -6.31 3.05
C GLU A 215 23.01 -7.27 3.66
N TRP A 216 21.99 -7.59 2.86
CA TRP A 216 21.06 -8.66 3.19
C TRP A 216 21.62 -9.98 2.67
N THR A 217 21.47 -11.05 3.47
CA THR A 217 21.92 -12.40 3.11
C THR A 217 20.84 -13.42 3.47
N LYS A 218 20.60 -14.37 2.56
CA LYS A 218 19.81 -15.58 2.82
C LYS A 218 20.61 -16.81 2.42
N VAL A 219 20.79 -17.72 3.37
CA VAL A 219 21.47 -19.01 3.16
C VAL A 219 20.42 -20.10 3.06
N GLU A 220 20.13 -20.52 1.85
CA GLU A 220 19.18 -21.60 1.56
C GLU A 220 19.71 -22.42 0.38
N THR A 221 19.66 -23.75 0.54
CA THR A 221 20.06 -24.66 -0.54
C THR A 221 18.87 -24.95 -1.45
N MET A 222 18.99 -24.63 -2.74
CA MET A 222 17.94 -24.86 -3.73
C MET A 222 18.51 -25.47 -5.00
N ALA A 223 18.06 -26.67 -5.36
CA ALA A 223 18.43 -27.31 -6.61
C ALA A 223 17.56 -26.79 -7.77
N LEU A 224 18.22 -26.32 -8.83
CA LEU A 224 17.58 -25.93 -10.08
C LEU A 224 17.56 -27.12 -11.04
N VAL A 225 16.41 -27.35 -11.65
CA VAL A 225 16.26 -28.36 -12.71
C VAL A 225 16.70 -27.71 -14.02
N ASN A 226 17.57 -28.38 -14.78
CA ASN A 226 18.00 -27.87 -16.06
C ASN A 226 16.84 -27.86 -17.07
N ASN A 227 16.68 -26.75 -17.79
CA ASN A 227 15.65 -26.57 -18.81
C ASN A 227 14.21 -26.74 -18.29
N ASP A 228 13.99 -26.44 -17.01
CA ASP A 228 12.65 -26.38 -16.43
C ASP A 228 11.78 -25.39 -17.22
N THR A 229 10.46 -25.54 -17.22
CA THR A 229 9.56 -24.54 -17.82
C THR A 229 9.37 -23.36 -16.88
N GLU A 230 9.38 -23.60 -15.58
CA GLU A 230 9.04 -22.60 -14.56
C GLU A 230 10.27 -22.05 -13.84
N TYR A 231 10.18 -20.82 -13.31
CA TYR A 231 11.18 -20.28 -12.40
C TYR A 231 10.89 -20.78 -10.98
N LYS A 232 11.94 -21.11 -10.24
CA LYS A 232 11.82 -21.49 -8.82
C LYS A 232 11.97 -20.28 -7.91
N PRO A 233 11.00 -19.96 -7.04
CA PRO A 233 11.08 -18.81 -6.16
C PRO A 233 12.11 -19.06 -5.05
N TYR A 234 13.02 -18.10 -4.84
CA TYR A 234 14.04 -18.10 -3.77
C TYR A 234 13.75 -17.03 -2.71
N ILE A 235 13.42 -15.81 -3.14
CA ILE A 235 12.77 -14.78 -2.31
C ILE A 235 11.32 -14.74 -2.76
N LYS A 236 10.42 -15.25 -1.92
CA LYS A 236 9.06 -15.61 -2.31
C LYS A 236 8.10 -14.45 -2.12
N GLU A 237 6.94 -14.51 -2.76
CA GLU A 237 5.90 -13.48 -2.62
C GLU A 237 5.31 -13.43 -1.21
N GLU A 238 5.17 -14.59 -0.57
CA GLU A 238 4.67 -14.73 0.81
C GLU A 238 5.71 -14.39 1.88
N GLU A 239 6.98 -14.31 1.50
CA GLU A 239 8.11 -13.92 2.37
C GLU A 239 9.08 -13.03 1.59
N PRO A 240 8.64 -11.83 1.18
CA PRO A 240 9.45 -10.97 0.35
C PRO A 240 10.48 -10.22 1.19
N LEU A 241 11.49 -9.67 0.52
CA LEU A 241 12.47 -8.80 1.15
C LEU A 241 11.96 -7.34 1.09
N TYR A 242 11.86 -6.69 2.25
CA TYR A 242 11.51 -5.28 2.37
C TYR A 242 12.74 -4.44 2.71
N VAL A 243 13.02 -3.43 1.89
CA VAL A 243 14.25 -2.62 1.96
C VAL A 243 13.93 -1.14 1.80
N TYR A 244 14.77 -0.26 2.36
CA TYR A 244 14.64 1.17 2.14
C TYR A 244 15.12 1.61 0.75
N GLU A 245 14.65 2.78 0.34
CA GLU A 245 15.08 3.46 -0.86
C GLU A 245 16.59 3.69 -0.88
N ASN A 246 17.15 3.46 -2.05
CA ASN A 246 18.48 3.87 -2.41
C ASN A 246 18.42 4.44 -3.82
N LEU A 247 18.25 5.77 -3.93
CA LEU A 247 18.23 6.48 -5.21
C LEU A 247 19.65 6.60 -5.78
N GLY A 248 20.09 5.59 -6.52
CA GLY A 248 21.32 5.65 -7.32
C GLY A 248 21.14 6.47 -8.60
N SER A 249 22.16 6.42 -9.46
CA SER A 249 22.05 6.92 -10.83
C SER A 249 23.02 6.15 -11.74
N SER A 250 22.82 6.21 -13.05
CA SER A 250 23.76 5.64 -14.02
C SER A 250 25.17 6.22 -13.88
N ALA A 251 25.29 7.47 -13.45
CA ALA A 251 26.55 8.17 -13.20
C ALA A 251 27.27 7.74 -11.90
N ASP A 252 26.60 7.02 -11.00
CA ASP A 252 27.13 6.55 -9.70
C ASP A 252 26.81 5.07 -9.44
N SER A 253 26.73 4.29 -10.52
CA SER A 253 26.36 2.87 -10.45
C SER A 253 27.42 2.03 -9.72
N THR A 254 28.70 2.39 -9.84
CA THR A 254 29.81 1.67 -9.23
C THR A 254 29.87 1.82 -7.71
N GLY A 255 29.41 2.95 -7.15
CA GLY A 255 29.46 3.22 -5.71
C GLY A 255 28.18 2.87 -4.96
N ARG A 256 27.02 2.93 -5.62
CA ARG A 256 25.72 2.92 -4.92
C ARG A 256 24.70 1.92 -5.40
N ALA A 257 24.73 1.50 -6.66
CA ALA A 257 23.68 0.65 -7.20
C ALA A 257 23.63 -0.68 -6.43
N PRO A 258 22.45 -1.12 -5.96
CA PRO A 258 22.30 -2.41 -5.30
C PRO A 258 22.72 -3.57 -6.21
N ILE A 259 23.49 -4.50 -5.65
CA ILE A 259 24.04 -5.66 -6.36
C ILE A 259 23.48 -6.93 -5.75
N LEU A 260 22.86 -7.76 -6.59
CA LEU A 260 22.54 -9.14 -6.31
C LEU A 260 23.78 -10.00 -6.54
N MET A 261 24.11 -10.87 -5.59
CA MET A 261 25.06 -11.95 -5.81
C MET A 261 24.48 -13.29 -5.35
N ILE A 262 24.79 -14.34 -6.10
CA ILE A 262 24.31 -15.70 -5.90
C ILE A 262 25.52 -16.61 -5.80
N GLU A 263 25.68 -17.30 -4.67
CA GLU A 263 26.67 -18.37 -4.50
C GLU A 263 26.00 -19.71 -4.85
N ALA A 264 26.62 -20.48 -5.75
CA ALA A 264 26.10 -21.75 -6.22
C ALA A 264 27.20 -22.80 -6.42
N LEU A 265 26.78 -24.05 -6.58
CA LEU A 265 27.58 -25.15 -7.10
C LEU A 265 27.08 -25.48 -8.51
N TYR A 266 27.90 -25.25 -9.53
CA TYR A 266 27.63 -25.68 -10.91
C TYR A 266 28.42 -26.97 -11.16
N ASN A 267 27.76 -28.11 -11.32
CA ASN A 267 28.39 -29.43 -11.41
C ASN A 267 29.39 -29.71 -10.28
N GLY A 268 29.09 -29.23 -9.06
CA GLY A 268 29.96 -29.35 -7.89
C GLY A 268 31.07 -28.29 -7.78
N ILE A 269 31.24 -27.41 -8.78
CA ILE A 269 32.23 -26.33 -8.77
C ILE A 269 31.59 -25.08 -8.14
N ALA A 270 32.22 -24.53 -7.11
CA ALA A 270 31.80 -23.28 -6.49
C ALA A 270 31.90 -22.12 -7.48
N THR A 271 30.81 -21.36 -7.62
CA THR A 271 30.71 -20.23 -8.55
C THR A 271 29.85 -19.13 -7.94
N ASN A 272 30.19 -17.88 -8.27
CA ASN A 272 29.43 -16.70 -7.86
C ASN A 272 28.87 -16.01 -9.09
N TYR A 273 27.63 -15.55 -9.01
CA TYR A 273 27.00 -14.75 -10.04
C TYR A 273 26.69 -13.35 -9.51
N TYR A 274 26.79 -12.34 -10.37
CA TYR A 274 26.58 -10.93 -10.00
C TYR A 274 25.69 -10.22 -11.01
N ALA A 275 24.76 -9.40 -10.53
CA ALA A 275 23.95 -8.51 -11.35
C ALA A 275 23.50 -7.28 -10.55
N TYR A 276 23.23 -6.17 -11.21
CA TYR A 276 22.55 -5.04 -10.57
C TYR A 276 21.08 -5.39 -10.37
N VAL A 277 20.52 -5.12 -9.19
CA VAL A 277 19.10 -5.39 -8.88
C VAL A 277 18.16 -4.71 -9.88
N ASN A 278 18.52 -3.51 -10.32
CA ASN A 278 17.74 -2.71 -11.25
C ASN A 278 18.69 -2.05 -12.25
N ASP A 279 19.01 -2.72 -13.34
CA ASP A 279 19.97 -2.20 -14.33
C ASP A 279 19.28 -1.27 -15.35
N LYS A 280 20.00 -0.88 -16.41
CA LYS A 280 19.46 -0.04 -17.50
C LYS A 280 18.40 -0.71 -18.38
N ASN A 281 18.24 -2.04 -18.28
CA ASN A 281 17.35 -2.82 -19.14
C ASN A 281 16.05 -3.23 -18.42
N SER A 282 15.88 -2.84 -17.16
CA SER A 282 14.65 -3.05 -16.40
C SER A 282 13.48 -2.21 -16.93
N SER A 283 12.27 -2.49 -16.46
CA SER A 283 11.06 -1.71 -16.80
C SER A 283 10.92 -0.39 -16.01
N ALA A 284 11.88 -0.04 -15.16
CA ALA A 284 11.79 1.12 -14.26
C ALA A 284 12.11 2.44 -14.96
N ASP A 285 11.56 3.55 -14.46
CA ASP A 285 11.99 4.92 -14.83
C ASP A 285 13.17 5.44 -13.97
N HIS A 286 13.65 4.63 -13.02
CA HIS A 286 14.71 4.96 -12.05
C HIS A 286 15.76 3.85 -11.98
N HIS A 287 16.52 3.64 -13.06
CA HIS A 287 17.57 2.62 -13.11
C HIS A 287 18.67 2.79 -12.04
N TYR A 288 19.33 1.69 -11.71
CA TYR A 288 20.40 1.57 -10.71
C TYR A 288 20.01 2.01 -9.30
N SER A 289 18.70 1.99 -9.02
CA SER A 289 18.11 2.49 -7.79
C SER A 289 17.06 1.54 -7.25
N ILE A 290 16.81 1.64 -5.95
CA ILE A 290 15.61 1.12 -5.29
C ILE A 290 14.79 2.32 -4.84
N LYS A 291 13.51 2.38 -5.20
CA LYS A 291 12.57 3.44 -4.87
C LYS A 291 11.51 2.87 -3.94
N ARG A 292 11.18 3.59 -2.86
CA ARG A 292 10.15 3.16 -1.92
C ARG A 292 8.80 2.96 -2.61
N ASN A 293 7.92 2.15 -2.02
CA ASN A 293 6.59 1.84 -2.53
C ASN A 293 6.60 1.28 -3.98
N HIS A 294 7.61 0.48 -4.31
CA HIS A 294 7.69 -0.28 -5.56
C HIS A 294 8.07 -1.73 -5.26
N HIS A 295 7.69 -2.64 -6.16
CA HIS A 295 8.13 -4.03 -6.13
C HIS A 295 9.10 -4.30 -7.27
N TYR A 296 10.26 -4.83 -6.90
CA TYR A 296 11.30 -5.33 -7.80
C TYR A 296 11.17 -6.85 -7.91
N MET A 297 10.62 -7.29 -9.04
CA MET A 297 10.40 -8.69 -9.37
C MET A 297 11.59 -9.21 -10.18
N LEU A 298 12.50 -9.91 -9.52
CA LEU A 298 13.75 -10.38 -10.11
C LEU A 298 13.60 -11.79 -10.69
N LYS A 299 14.02 -11.99 -11.93
CA LYS A 299 14.10 -13.28 -12.61
C LYS A 299 15.52 -13.53 -13.10
N GLY A 300 16.20 -14.52 -12.53
CA GLY A 300 17.59 -14.84 -12.83
C GLY A 300 17.73 -16.14 -13.62
N ASP A 301 18.36 -16.07 -14.79
CA ASP A 301 18.71 -17.23 -15.60
C ASP A 301 20.21 -17.54 -15.49
N ILE A 302 20.53 -18.73 -15.00
CA ILE A 302 21.89 -19.25 -14.89
C ILE A 302 22.16 -20.17 -16.08
N THR A 303 23.07 -19.75 -16.96
CA THR A 303 23.30 -20.44 -18.24
C THR A 303 24.59 -21.26 -18.31
N LYS A 304 25.62 -20.85 -17.56
CA LYS A 304 26.96 -21.47 -17.56
C LYS A 304 27.66 -21.29 -16.21
N VAL A 305 28.77 -21.99 -16.01
CA VAL A 305 29.71 -21.74 -14.91
C VAL A 305 30.45 -20.41 -15.11
N GLY A 306 30.69 -19.68 -14.01
CA GLY A 306 31.39 -18.39 -14.02
C GLY A 306 30.54 -17.22 -13.53
N GLU A 307 31.07 -16.00 -13.64
CA GLU A 307 30.46 -14.77 -13.13
C GLU A 307 29.57 -14.06 -14.16
N SER A 308 29.34 -12.75 -14.01
CA SER A 308 28.66 -11.93 -15.01
C SER A 308 29.36 -12.03 -16.38
N PRO A 309 28.66 -12.23 -17.51
CA PRO A 309 27.20 -12.13 -17.71
C PRO A 309 26.44 -13.48 -17.68
N PHE A 310 26.99 -14.55 -17.10
CA PHE A 310 26.35 -15.88 -17.12
C PHE A 310 25.11 -16.00 -16.22
N LEU A 311 24.87 -14.99 -15.39
CA LEU A 311 23.57 -14.66 -14.82
C LEU A 311 22.93 -13.55 -15.65
N MET A 312 21.84 -13.89 -16.35
CA MET A 312 20.98 -12.91 -16.98
C MET A 312 19.85 -12.58 -16.01
N LEU A 313 19.88 -11.37 -15.45
CA LEU A 313 18.84 -10.88 -14.56
C LEU A 313 17.86 -10.01 -15.33
N THR A 314 16.59 -10.39 -15.31
CA THR A 314 15.48 -9.55 -15.75
C THR A 314 14.79 -8.97 -14.53
N THR A 315 14.61 -7.65 -14.51
CA THR A 315 13.95 -6.93 -13.41
C THR A 315 12.72 -6.22 -13.95
N GLU A 316 11.55 -6.65 -13.47
CA GLU A 316 10.30 -5.92 -13.64
C GLU A 316 10.04 -5.10 -12.37
N VAL A 317 9.67 -3.83 -12.57
CA VAL A 317 9.42 -2.88 -11.48
C VAL A 317 8.04 -2.27 -11.64
N LEU A 318 7.20 -2.46 -10.63
CA LEU A 318 5.84 -1.91 -10.57
C LEU A 318 5.71 -1.02 -9.34
N PRO A 319 5.06 0.16 -9.43
CA PRO A 319 4.59 0.87 -8.24
C PRO A 319 3.72 -0.07 -7.43
N TRP A 320 3.98 -0.17 -6.13
CA TRP A 320 3.35 -1.19 -5.30
C TRP A 320 1.84 -0.95 -5.17
N ASP A 321 1.37 0.30 -5.25
CA ASP A 321 -0.07 0.59 -5.33
C ASP A 321 -0.68 0.05 -6.64
N VAL A 322 0.08 0.04 -7.74
CA VAL A 322 -0.35 -0.49 -9.05
C VAL A 322 -0.25 -2.01 -9.07
N GLU A 323 0.83 -2.59 -8.53
CA GLU A 323 0.92 -4.04 -8.30
C GLU A 323 -0.21 -4.49 -7.39
N GLU A 324 -0.56 -3.76 -6.34
CA GLU A 324 -1.70 -4.11 -5.49
C GLU A 324 -3.01 -4.02 -6.27
N LEU A 325 -3.17 -3.08 -7.19
CA LEU A 325 -4.31 -3.14 -8.10
C LEU A 325 -4.22 -4.39 -9.02
N GLU A 326 -3.05 -4.71 -9.57
CA GLU A 326 -2.86 -5.80 -10.53
C GLU A 326 -2.84 -7.22 -9.91
N HIS A 327 -2.37 -7.35 -8.65
CA HIS A 327 -2.16 -8.57 -7.88
C HIS A 327 -3.12 -8.70 -6.67
N LYS A 328 -3.69 -7.61 -6.11
CA LYS A 328 -4.85 -7.68 -5.19
C LYS A 328 -6.13 -7.51 -5.98
N ILE A 329 -6.52 -8.59 -6.66
CA ILE A 329 -7.88 -8.91 -7.09
C ILE A 329 -8.70 -7.66 -7.50
N LEU A 330 -8.28 -6.96 -8.56
CA LEU A 330 -9.05 -5.87 -9.17
C LEU A 330 -10.47 -6.30 -9.59
N GLU A 331 -10.67 -7.60 -9.76
CA GLU A 331 -11.90 -8.24 -10.12
C GLU A 331 -12.27 -9.29 -9.07
N PRO A 332 -13.31 -9.08 -8.25
CA PRO A 332 -13.78 -10.10 -7.32
C PRO A 332 -14.18 -11.37 -8.08
N GLN A 333 -13.81 -12.55 -7.58
CA GLN A 333 -14.09 -13.84 -8.22
C GLN A 333 -14.72 -14.82 -7.23
N GLN A 334 -15.46 -15.80 -7.74
CA GLN A 334 -15.91 -16.90 -6.90
C GLN A 334 -14.72 -17.80 -6.51
N GLY A 335 -14.60 -18.10 -5.22
CA GLY A 335 -13.76 -19.17 -4.69
C GLY A 335 -14.50 -20.52 -4.65
N LYS A 336 -15.84 -20.48 -4.64
CA LYS A 336 -16.74 -21.63 -4.75
C LYS A 336 -18.07 -21.16 -5.32
N LEU A 337 -18.71 -21.96 -6.17
CA LEU A 337 -20.05 -21.73 -6.69
C LEU A 337 -20.78 -23.06 -6.89
N GLU A 338 -21.86 -23.29 -6.15
CA GLU A 338 -22.67 -24.51 -6.22
C GLU A 338 -24.17 -24.18 -6.34
N PRO A 339 -24.93 -24.87 -7.20
CA PRO A 339 -24.44 -25.90 -8.13
C PRO A 339 -23.64 -25.28 -9.27
N GLY A 340 -22.55 -25.91 -9.71
CA GLY A 340 -21.75 -25.44 -10.85
C GLY A 340 -22.53 -25.39 -12.17
N SER A 341 -23.67 -26.08 -12.24
CA SER A 341 -24.60 -26.07 -13.37
C SER A 341 -25.41 -24.79 -13.53
N VAL A 342 -25.19 -23.77 -12.68
CA VAL A 342 -25.81 -22.44 -12.87
C VAL A 342 -25.45 -21.81 -14.22
N PHE A 343 -24.35 -22.25 -14.83
CA PHE A 343 -23.95 -21.92 -16.20
C PHE A 343 -23.76 -23.15 -17.08
N PRO A 344 -24.20 -23.09 -18.35
CA PRO A 344 -25.06 -22.05 -18.93
C PRO A 344 -26.52 -22.18 -18.43
N GLY A 345 -27.09 -21.11 -17.86
CA GLY A 345 -28.51 -21.02 -17.48
C GLY A 345 -29.43 -20.79 -18.69
N PRO A 346 -30.76 -20.91 -18.54
CA PRO A 346 -31.50 -20.38 -17.40
C PRO A 346 -31.75 -21.38 -16.27
N ASN A 347 -31.72 -20.87 -15.04
CA ASN A 347 -32.12 -21.59 -13.84
C ASN A 347 -33.60 -21.32 -13.55
N TYR A 348 -34.25 -22.18 -12.78
CA TYR A 348 -35.67 -22.07 -12.51
C TYR A 348 -35.97 -21.99 -11.02
N THR A 349 -37.07 -21.32 -10.67
CA THR A 349 -37.56 -21.20 -9.28
C THR A 349 -39.09 -21.18 -9.22
N SER A 350 -39.68 -21.69 -8.13
CA SER A 350 -41.10 -21.57 -7.79
C SER A 350 -41.22 -21.23 -6.29
N LYS A 351 -42.45 -20.96 -5.80
CA LYS A 351 -42.65 -20.72 -4.37
C LYS A 351 -42.39 -21.97 -3.53
N GLU A 352 -42.70 -23.14 -4.09
CA GLU A 352 -42.56 -24.44 -3.45
C GLU A 352 -41.12 -24.98 -3.55
N HIS A 353 -40.40 -24.61 -4.62
CA HIS A 353 -39.01 -24.99 -4.83
C HIS A 353 -38.16 -23.75 -5.17
N PRO A 354 -37.73 -22.99 -4.13
CA PRO A 354 -36.81 -21.88 -4.29
C PRO A 354 -35.49 -22.31 -4.93
N PHE A 355 -34.89 -21.41 -5.71
CA PHE A 355 -33.56 -21.66 -6.25
C PHE A 355 -32.52 -21.18 -5.24
N SER A 356 -31.48 -21.97 -4.99
CA SER A 356 -30.42 -21.62 -4.04
C SER A 356 -29.05 -21.76 -4.68
N VAL A 357 -28.15 -20.85 -4.31
CA VAL A 357 -26.74 -20.87 -4.73
C VAL A 357 -25.88 -20.77 -3.48
N THR A 358 -24.90 -21.67 -3.37
CA THR A 358 -23.84 -21.59 -2.35
C THR A 358 -22.60 -20.96 -2.97
N ILE A 359 -22.03 -19.95 -2.31
CA ILE A 359 -20.91 -19.17 -2.82
C ILE A 359 -19.83 -18.92 -1.76
N ARG A 360 -18.58 -18.91 -2.21
CA ARG A 360 -17.45 -18.24 -1.54
C ARG A 360 -16.90 -17.18 -2.49
N ILE A 361 -16.55 -16.02 -1.97
CA ILE A 361 -16.02 -14.91 -2.78
C ILE A 361 -14.60 -14.60 -2.36
N LYS A 362 -13.69 -14.60 -3.35
CA LYS A 362 -12.32 -14.13 -3.24
C LYS A 362 -12.24 -12.72 -3.81
N ALA A 363 -11.81 -11.76 -3.00
CA ALA A 363 -11.73 -10.35 -3.35
C ALA A 363 -10.59 -9.69 -2.57
N THR A 364 -10.51 -8.36 -2.54
CA THR A 364 -9.62 -7.65 -1.62
C THR A 364 -9.89 -8.06 -0.18
N GLU A 365 -8.83 -8.32 0.58
CA GLU A 365 -8.95 -8.75 1.98
C GLU A 365 -9.64 -7.70 2.84
N GLY A 366 -10.63 -8.13 3.63
CA GLY A 366 -11.48 -7.23 4.44
C GLY A 366 -12.66 -6.60 3.69
N SER A 367 -12.82 -6.83 2.38
CA SER A 367 -14.00 -6.36 1.65
C SER A 367 -15.25 -7.17 1.97
N HIS A 368 -16.42 -6.54 1.84
CA HIS A 368 -17.73 -7.18 1.99
C HIS A 368 -18.41 -7.34 0.64
N TRP A 369 -19.12 -8.45 0.49
CA TRP A 369 -19.92 -8.71 -0.70
C TRP A 369 -21.42 -8.56 -0.41
N LYS A 370 -22.20 -8.29 -1.46
CA LYS A 370 -23.67 -8.23 -1.41
C LYS A 370 -24.30 -8.92 -2.61
N ALA A 371 -25.38 -9.67 -2.39
CA ALA A 371 -26.22 -10.22 -3.44
C ALA A 371 -27.29 -9.22 -3.88
N THR A 372 -27.53 -9.12 -5.19
CA THR A 372 -28.54 -8.23 -5.77
C THR A 372 -29.32 -8.94 -6.88
N LEU A 373 -30.60 -8.56 -7.03
CA LEU A 373 -31.48 -9.02 -8.11
C LEU A 373 -31.78 -7.87 -9.06
N THR A 374 -31.80 -8.13 -10.37
CA THR A 374 -32.25 -7.13 -11.37
C THR A 374 -33.75 -6.85 -11.30
N ASN A 375 -34.55 -7.78 -10.74
CA ASN A 375 -36.00 -7.62 -10.57
C ASN A 375 -36.44 -7.91 -9.12
N GLY A 376 -36.07 -7.02 -8.19
CA GLY A 376 -36.47 -7.09 -6.79
C GLY A 376 -37.96 -6.81 -6.50
N LEU A 377 -38.74 -6.41 -7.51
CA LEU A 377 -40.20 -6.19 -7.38
C LEU A 377 -41.00 -7.50 -7.51
N GLU A 378 -40.43 -8.51 -8.15
CA GLU A 378 -41.09 -9.79 -8.42
C GLU A 378 -40.39 -10.97 -7.76
N PHE A 379 -39.16 -10.79 -7.30
CA PHE A 379 -38.34 -11.80 -6.62
C PHE A 379 -37.69 -11.19 -5.37
N ALA A 380 -37.46 -12.02 -4.36
CA ALA A 380 -36.76 -11.64 -3.15
C ALA A 380 -35.57 -12.57 -2.88
N LEU A 381 -34.57 -12.03 -2.20
CA LEU A 381 -33.45 -12.77 -1.66
C LEU A 381 -33.74 -13.18 -0.22
N GLN A 382 -33.35 -14.40 0.14
CA GLN A 382 -33.37 -14.96 1.48
C GLN A 382 -32.02 -15.65 1.77
N GLY A 383 -31.75 -15.95 3.05
CA GLY A 383 -30.47 -16.51 3.48
C GLY A 383 -29.38 -15.45 3.61
N ASP A 384 -28.15 -15.81 3.27
CA ASP A 384 -26.99 -14.93 3.34
C ASP A 384 -27.03 -13.93 2.18
N THR A 385 -27.52 -12.71 2.40
CA THR A 385 -27.62 -11.69 1.32
C THR A 385 -26.41 -10.75 1.25
N SER A 386 -25.48 -10.91 2.20
CA SER A 386 -24.20 -10.22 2.28
C SER A 386 -23.25 -11.01 3.18
N GLY A 387 -21.94 -10.78 3.06
CA GLY A 387 -20.95 -11.41 3.93
C GLY A 387 -19.54 -10.90 3.69
N ASP A 388 -18.60 -11.50 4.40
CA ASP A 388 -17.17 -11.19 4.30
C ASP A 388 -16.53 -11.96 3.14
N THR A 389 -15.54 -11.35 2.49
CA THR A 389 -14.73 -12.01 1.45
C THR A 389 -13.51 -12.71 2.06
N ASN A 390 -12.92 -13.65 1.32
CA ASN A 390 -11.72 -14.43 1.71
C ASN A 390 -11.81 -15.25 3.01
N VAL A 391 -13.02 -15.47 3.54
CA VAL A 391 -13.24 -16.37 4.67
C VAL A 391 -13.53 -17.80 4.19
N ASP A 392 -13.06 -18.80 4.94
CA ASP A 392 -13.38 -20.22 4.68
C ASP A 392 -14.79 -20.57 5.21
N ARG A 393 -15.80 -19.87 4.68
CA ARG A 393 -17.22 -20.05 5.01
C ARG A 393 -18.06 -20.07 3.74
N ASP A 394 -18.91 -21.08 3.62
CA ASP A 394 -19.93 -21.15 2.58
C ASP A 394 -21.12 -20.24 2.93
N TYR A 395 -21.57 -19.43 1.97
CA TYR A 395 -22.76 -18.61 2.09
C TYR A 395 -23.85 -19.12 1.15
N THR A 396 -25.10 -19.24 1.63
CA THR A 396 -26.20 -19.73 0.80
C THR A 396 -27.23 -18.62 0.56
N VAL A 397 -27.40 -18.27 -0.71
CA VAL A 397 -28.36 -17.26 -1.17
C VAL A 397 -29.54 -17.96 -1.84
N THR A 398 -30.75 -17.68 -1.36
CA THR A 398 -31.99 -18.27 -1.88
C THR A 398 -32.82 -17.21 -2.60
N ILE A 399 -33.33 -17.53 -3.78
CA ILE A 399 -34.20 -16.68 -4.60
C ILE A 399 -35.61 -17.22 -4.58
N VAL A 400 -36.58 -16.38 -4.19
CA VAL A 400 -38.00 -16.75 -4.08
C VAL A 400 -38.87 -15.79 -4.89
N PRO A 401 -39.80 -16.28 -5.73
CA PRO A 401 -40.80 -15.44 -6.38
C PRO A 401 -41.81 -14.84 -5.40
N LEU A 402 -42.10 -13.55 -5.52
CA LEU A 402 -43.05 -12.85 -4.65
C LEU A 402 -44.51 -13.08 -5.08
N LYS A 403 -44.76 -13.23 -6.38
CA LYS A 403 -46.13 -13.37 -6.94
C LYS A 403 -46.29 -14.71 -7.67
N VAL A 404 -47.52 -15.19 -7.84
CA VAL A 404 -47.81 -16.42 -8.60
C VAL A 404 -47.50 -16.23 -10.10
N PRO A 405 -47.04 -17.26 -10.83
CA PRO A 405 -46.69 -17.14 -12.25
C PRO A 405 -47.83 -16.52 -13.06
N GLY A 406 -47.51 -15.53 -13.89
CA GLY A 406 -48.48 -14.90 -14.79
C GLY A 406 -48.40 -15.46 -16.22
N ASN A 407 -49.20 -14.89 -17.12
CA ASN A 407 -49.22 -15.29 -18.54
C ASN A 407 -47.91 -15.00 -19.29
N LYS A 408 -47.02 -14.17 -18.72
CA LYS A 408 -45.68 -13.90 -19.24
C LYS A 408 -44.63 -14.47 -18.27
N PRO A 409 -43.55 -15.10 -18.77
CA PRO A 409 -42.44 -15.55 -17.93
C PRO A 409 -41.85 -14.38 -17.16
N ARG A 410 -41.75 -14.52 -15.83
CA ARG A 410 -41.01 -13.59 -14.99
C ARG A 410 -39.57 -14.05 -14.86
N LYS A 411 -38.65 -13.12 -14.99
CA LYS A 411 -37.22 -13.38 -14.89
C LYS A 411 -36.52 -12.36 -14.00
N THR A 412 -35.42 -12.80 -13.42
CA THR A 412 -34.45 -11.98 -12.70
C THR A 412 -33.06 -12.53 -12.95
N GLU A 413 -32.05 -11.69 -12.77
CA GLU A 413 -30.66 -12.11 -12.69
C GLU A 413 -30.18 -11.92 -11.26
N LEU A 414 -29.50 -12.94 -10.71
CA LEU A 414 -28.73 -12.83 -9.47
C LEU A 414 -27.30 -12.45 -9.82
N TYR A 415 -26.78 -11.44 -9.14
CA TYR A 415 -25.36 -11.08 -9.22
C TYR A 415 -24.85 -10.65 -7.85
N PHE A 416 -23.54 -10.77 -7.67
CA PHE A 416 -22.86 -10.40 -6.44
C PHE A 416 -21.94 -9.23 -6.70
N THR A 417 -21.83 -8.31 -5.75
CA THR A 417 -20.91 -7.18 -5.86
C THR A 417 -19.98 -7.11 -4.66
N VAL A 418 -18.75 -6.66 -4.91
CA VAL A 418 -17.78 -6.25 -3.90
C VAL A 418 -17.33 -4.85 -4.27
N ASP A 419 -17.49 -3.89 -3.36
CA ASP A 419 -17.12 -2.49 -3.55
C ASP A 419 -17.64 -1.88 -4.88
N GLY A 420 -18.87 -2.27 -5.25
CA GLY A 420 -19.55 -1.80 -6.47
C GLY A 420 -19.17 -2.53 -7.77
N LYS A 421 -18.23 -3.48 -7.75
CA LYS A 421 -17.84 -4.31 -8.90
C LYS A 421 -18.54 -5.66 -8.86
N GLU A 422 -19.04 -6.14 -10.01
CA GLU A 422 -19.64 -7.48 -10.10
C GLU A 422 -18.59 -8.58 -9.97
N VAL A 423 -18.93 -9.62 -9.21
CA VAL A 423 -18.10 -10.81 -8.98
C VAL A 423 -18.15 -11.71 -10.21
N VAL A 424 -16.99 -12.16 -10.68
CA VAL A 424 -16.92 -13.18 -11.74
C VAL A 424 -17.20 -14.55 -11.18
N LEU A 425 -18.24 -15.17 -11.73
CA LEU A 425 -18.75 -16.46 -11.32
C LEU A 425 -18.21 -17.60 -12.20
N LYS A 426 -17.89 -17.33 -13.47
CA LYS A 426 -17.22 -18.28 -14.36
C LYS A 426 -16.45 -17.54 -15.46
N LYS A 427 -15.29 -18.08 -15.87
CA LYS A 427 -14.54 -17.66 -17.05
C LYS A 427 -14.53 -18.82 -18.06
N GLU A 428 -15.03 -18.59 -19.26
CA GLU A 428 -15.10 -19.61 -20.31
C GLU A 428 -14.93 -18.95 -21.69
N GLY A 429 -13.97 -19.41 -22.49
CA GLY A 429 -13.76 -18.90 -23.85
C GLY A 429 -13.50 -17.40 -23.98
N GLY A 430 -12.94 -16.76 -22.94
CA GLY A 430 -12.72 -15.30 -22.90
C GLY A 430 -13.95 -14.49 -22.45
N LEU A 431 -15.10 -15.12 -22.23
CA LEU A 431 -16.29 -14.48 -21.67
C LEU A 431 -16.24 -14.51 -20.14
N ARG A 432 -16.63 -13.38 -19.54
CA ARG A 432 -16.78 -13.18 -18.09
C ARG A 432 -18.26 -13.30 -17.73
N LEU A 433 -18.63 -14.35 -17.00
CA LEU A 433 -20.00 -14.56 -16.56
C LEU A 433 -20.13 -14.10 -15.11
N THR A 434 -20.91 -13.04 -14.89
CA THR A 434 -21.08 -12.38 -13.58
C THR A 434 -22.51 -12.49 -13.03
N ARG A 435 -23.46 -12.96 -13.84
CA ARG A 435 -24.89 -12.98 -13.51
C ARG A 435 -25.52 -14.32 -13.81
N ILE A 436 -26.35 -14.81 -12.89
CA ILE A 436 -27.09 -16.06 -13.03
C ILE A 436 -28.52 -15.72 -13.43
N GLU A 437 -28.97 -16.17 -14.59
CA GLU A 437 -30.36 -15.98 -15.02
C GLU A 437 -31.29 -16.97 -14.31
N ILE A 438 -32.39 -16.47 -13.76
CA ILE A 438 -33.44 -17.22 -13.08
C ILE A 438 -34.82 -16.89 -13.66
N ILE A 439 -35.61 -17.92 -13.95
CA ILE A 439 -36.96 -17.83 -14.50
C ILE A 439 -37.97 -18.47 -13.55
N GLN A 440 -39.08 -17.80 -13.27
CA GLN A 440 -40.17 -18.36 -12.48
C GLN A 440 -40.91 -19.45 -13.27
N LYS A 441 -41.14 -20.62 -12.65
CA LYS A 441 -42.03 -21.68 -13.14
C LYS A 441 -43.22 -21.91 -12.21
N SER A 442 -44.30 -22.45 -12.76
CA SER A 442 -45.51 -22.79 -12.02
C SER A 442 -45.37 -24.06 -11.19
N LYS A 443 -44.67 -25.07 -11.70
CA LYS A 443 -44.23 -26.29 -11.01
C LYS A 443 -42.96 -26.80 -11.69
N PHE A 444 -42.14 -27.54 -10.94
CA PHE A 444 -40.99 -28.28 -11.47
C PHE A 444 -41.39 -29.69 -11.87
#